data_AF-A0A929GJ81-F1
#
_entry.id   AF-A0A929GJ81-F1
#
_cell.length_a   1.000
_cell.length_b   1.000
_cell.length_c   1.000
_cell.angle_alpha   90.00
_cell.angle_beta   90.00
_cell.angle_gamma   90.00
#
_symmetry.space_group_name_H-M   'P 1'
#
loop_
_entity.id
_entity.type
_entity.pdbx_description
1 polymer ?
#
loop_
_entity_poly.entity_id
_entity_poly.type
_entity_poly.pdbx_seq_one_letter_code
_entity_poly.pdbx_strand_id
1 'polypeptide(L)' 'LGEFEEAGACGTAAIISPIREIFDRETGETFTYGDGEAGPVTTKLYNKLRAIQYGEEPDPYGWTKIIIE' A
#
# COMPACT_ATOMS: atom_id res chain seq x y z
N LEU A 1 -0.87 -3.25 -17.37
CA LEU A 1 -1.53 -2.76 -16.15
C LEU A 1 -2.86 -3.47 -15.89
N GLY A 2 -3.64 -3.82 -16.93
CA GLY A 2 -4.89 -4.57 -16.78
C GLY A 2 -4.80 -6.03 -16.30
N GLU A 3 -3.60 -6.60 -16.14
CA GLU A 3 -3.41 -7.95 -15.59
C GLU A 3 -3.37 -7.97 -14.05
N PHE A 4 -3.24 -6.82 -13.40
CA PHE A 4 -3.19 -6.72 -11.94
C PHE A 4 -4.59 -6.56 -11.35
N GLU A 5 -4.88 -7.31 -10.28
CA GLU A 5 -6.14 -7.19 -9.53
C GLU A 5 -6.16 -5.95 -8.63
N GLU A 6 -4.99 -5.50 -8.15
CA GLU A 6 -4.83 -4.35 -7.26
C GLU A 6 -3.57 -3.54 -7.61
N ALA A 7 -3.61 -2.23 -7.36
CA ALA A 7 -2.46 -1.33 -7.49
C ALA A 7 -2.38 -0.35 -6.30
N GLY A 8 -1.18 0.10 -5.96
CA GLY A 8 -0.96 1.06 -4.88
C GLY A 8 0.39 1.78 -4.99
N ALA A 9 0.45 3.00 -4.47
CA ALA A 9 1.69 3.77 -4.32
C ALA A 9 2.19 3.67 -2.87
N CYS A 10 3.50 3.55 -2.66
CA CYS A 10 4.09 3.48 -1.32
C CYS A 10 5.17 4.56 -1.12
N GLY A 11 5.34 4.98 0.13
CA GLY A 11 6.32 6.00 0.51
C GLY A 11 6.12 6.45 1.95
N THR A 12 7.12 7.08 2.58
CA THR A 12 7.11 7.35 4.02
C THR A 12 5.85 8.06 4.52
N ALA A 13 5.38 9.08 3.80
CA ALA A 13 4.18 9.84 4.19
C ALA A 13 2.87 9.09 3.89
N ALA A 14 2.82 8.38 2.77
CA ALA A 14 1.63 7.71 2.26
C ALA A 14 1.45 6.28 2.81
N ILE A 15 2.53 5.70 3.32
CA ILE A 15 2.69 4.30 3.72
C ILE A 15 2.38 3.39 2.53
N ILE A 16 1.10 3.11 2.31
CA ILE A 16 0.54 2.52 1.10
C ILE A 16 -0.79 3.23 0.81
N SER A 17 -0.89 3.86 -0.36
CA SER A 17 -2.10 4.49 -0.88
C SER A 17 -2.67 3.64 -2.03
N PRO A 18 -3.85 3.01 -1.85
CA PRO A 18 -4.51 2.26 -2.91
C PRO A 18 -4.80 3.14 -4.13
N ILE A 19 -4.58 2.60 -5.33
CA ILE A 19 -4.89 3.26 -6.60
C ILE A 19 -6.17 2.66 -7.15
N ARG A 20 -7.19 3.51 -7.34
CA ARG A 20 -8.45 3.13 -7.98
C ARG A 20 -8.34 3.13 -9.50
N GLU A 21 -7.64 4.11 -10.07
CA GLU A 21 -7.63 4.33 -11.51
C GLU A 21 -6.30 4.90 -11.99
N ILE A 22 -5.84 4.44 -13.14
CA ILE A 22 -4.69 4.98 -13.88
C ILE A 22 -5.16 5.28 -15.30
N PHE A 23 -5.08 6.55 -15.68
CA PHE A 23 -5.30 6.98 -17.07
C PHE A 23 -3.96 7.17 -17.77
N ASP A 24 -3.72 6.38 -18.81
CA ASP A 24 -2.57 6.51 -19.68
C ASP A 24 -2.88 7.49 -20.82
N ARG A 25 -2.21 8.64 -20.80
CA ARG A 25 -2.40 9.72 -21.78
C ARG A 25 -1.87 9.39 -23.16
N GLU A 26 -0.88 8.51 -23.28
CA GLU A 26 -0.26 8.18 -24.56
C GLU A 26 -1.10 7.20 -25.36
N THR A 27 -1.65 6.19 -24.69
CA THR A 27 -2.50 5.16 -25.30
C THR A 27 -3.99 5.52 -25.27
N GLY A 28 -4.40 6.40 -24.35
CA GLY A 28 -5.80 6.72 -24.09
C GLY A 28 -6.54 5.64 -23.27
N GLU A 29 -5.82 4.67 -22.72
CA GLU A 29 -6.39 3.57 -21.94
C GLU A 29 -6.60 3.96 -20.47
N THR A 30 -7.71 3.51 -19.89
CA THR A 30 -7.98 3.63 -18.45
C THR A 30 -7.95 2.26 -17.80
N PHE A 31 -7.09 2.10 -16.79
CA PHE A 31 -7.04 0.92 -15.94
C PHE A 31 -7.77 1.23 -14.62
N THR A 32 -8.83 0.49 -14.31
CA THR A 32 -9.59 0.63 -13.07
C THR A 32 -9.40 -0.61 -12.20
N TYR A 33 -9.18 -0.41 -10.90
CA TYR A 33 -8.96 -1.48 -9.91
C TYR A 33 -10.06 -1.43 -8.85
N GLY A 34 -10.64 -2.60 -8.53
CA GLY A 34 -11.69 -2.74 -7.52
C GLY A 34 -12.99 -1.99 -7.83
N ASP A 35 -13.82 -1.81 -6.81
CA ASP A 35 -15.13 -1.15 -6.85
C ASP A 35 -15.15 0.25 -6.24
N GLY A 36 -13.99 0.72 -5.76
CA GLY A 36 -13.84 2.00 -5.07
C GLY A 36 -13.28 1.89 -3.67
N GLU A 37 -13.26 0.68 -3.11
CA GLU A 37 -12.61 0.38 -1.85
C GLU A 37 -11.19 -0.14 -2.04
N ALA A 38 -10.38 -0.05 -0.98
CA ALA A 38 -9.04 -0.63 -0.97
C ALA A 38 -9.12 -2.16 -1.04
N GLY A 39 -8.36 -2.75 -1.97
CA GLY A 39 -8.32 -4.20 -2.12
C GLY A 39 -7.74 -4.93 -0.89
N PRO A 40 -8.05 -6.22 -0.72
CA PRO A 40 -7.65 -6.99 0.45
C PRO A 40 -6.12 -7.13 0.59
N VAL A 41 -5.36 -7.23 -0.51
CA VAL A 41 -3.91 -7.39 -0.46
C VAL A 41 -3.25 -6.08 -0.03
N THR A 42 -3.63 -4.96 -0.64
CA THR A 42 -3.12 -3.62 -0.32
C THR A 42 -3.42 -3.26 1.13
N THR A 43 -4.64 -3.54 1.59
CA THR A 43 -5.08 -3.33 2.99
C THR A 43 -4.27 -4.18 3.97
N LYS A 44 -4.04 -5.46 3.64
CA LYS A 44 -3.23 -6.37 4.46
C LYS A 44 -1.79 -5.86 4.60
N LEU A 45 -1.17 -5.42 3.51
CA LEU A 45 0.19 -4.89 3.52
C LEU A 45 0.28 -3.60 4.33
N TYR A 46 -0.68 -2.69 4.18
CA TYR A 46 -0.75 -1.43 4.94
C TYR A 46 -0.80 -1.70 6.44
N ASN A 47 -1.74 -2.57 6.86
CA ASN A 47 -1.93 -2.91 8.27
C ASN A 47 -0.70 -3.61 8.85
N LYS A 48 -0.13 -4.59 8.15
CA LYS A 48 1.04 -5.33 8.60
C LYS A 48 2.26 -4.42 8.81
N LEU A 49 2.52 -3.53 7.86
CA LEU A 49 3.65 -2.59 7.95
C LEU A 49 3.45 -1.61 9.11
N ARG A 50 2.25 -1.05 9.27
CA ARG A 50 1.92 -0.15 10.39
C ARG A 50 2.01 -0.83 11.74
N ALA A 51 1.50 -2.05 11.86
CA ALA A 51 1.55 -2.80 13.11
C ALA A 51 2.99 -3.06 13.57
N ILE A 52 3.91 -3.34 12.62
CA ILE A 52 5.35 -3.41 12.92
C ILE A 52 5.88 -2.04 13.36
N GLN A 53 5.58 -0.97 12.61
CA GLN A 53 6.05 0.39 12.91
C GLN A 53 5.60 0.91 14.28
N TYR A 54 4.39 0.57 14.71
CA TYR A 54 3.84 0.94 16.02
C TYR A 54 4.17 -0.06 17.14
N GLY A 55 4.87 -1.16 16.83
CA GLY A 55 5.20 -2.20 17.81
C GLY A 55 3.99 -3.01 18.28
N GLU A 56 2.88 -3.00 17.54
CA GLU A 56 1.70 -3.84 17.77
C GLU A 56 1.95 -5.29 17.34
N GLU A 57 2.84 -5.48 16.36
CA GLU A 57 3.31 -6.80 15.91
C GLU A 57 4.83 -6.92 16.02
N PRO A 58 5.36 -8.16 16.18
CA PRO A 58 6.80 -8.39 16.20
C PRO A 58 7.47 -7.88 14.91
N ASP A 59 8.67 -7.35 15.07
CA ASP A 59 9.55 -6.95 13.99
C ASP A 59 10.61 -8.04 13.74
N PRO A 60 10.35 -9.01 12.84
CA PRO A 60 11.28 -10.11 12.59
C PRO A 60 12.54 -9.66 11.82
N TYR A 61 12.59 -8.41 11.35
CA TYR A 61 13.64 -7.89 10.48
C TYR A 61 14.53 -6.83 11.14
N GLY A 62 14.18 -6.38 12.36
CA GLY A 62 14.94 -5.38 13.10
C GLY A 62 14.92 -3.99 12.47
N TRP A 63 13.79 -3.58 11.88
CA TRP A 63 13.57 -2.26 11.30
C TRP A 63 13.29 -1.16 12.32
N THR A 64 12.75 -1.52 13.48
CA THR A 64 12.31 -0.60 14.52
C THR A 64 13.44 -0.33 15.52
N LYS A 65 13.50 0.91 16.01
CA LYS A 65 14.42 1.32 17.06
C LYS A 65 13.66 2.11 18.11
N ILE A 66 13.65 1.59 19.34
CA ILE A 66 13.11 2.31 20.50
C ILE A 66 14.02 3.50 20.80
N ILE A 67 13.44 4.68 20.88
CA ILE A 67 14.10 5.91 21.30
C ILE A 67 13.60 6.22 22.70
N ILE A 68 14.50 6.21 23.68
CA ILE A 68 14.22 6.63 25.05
C ILE A 68 14.93 7.98 25.22
N GLU A 69 14.19 9.01 25.61
CA GLU A 69 14.76 10.29 26.08
C GLU A 69 15.14 10.20 27.56
#